data_AF-A0A925QIV9-F1
#
_entry.id   AF-A0A925QIV9-F1
#
_cell.length_a   1.000
_cell.length_b   1.000
_cell.length_c   1.000
_cell.angle_alpha   90.00
_cell.angle_beta   90.00
_cell.angle_gamma   90.00
#
_symmetry.space_group_name_H-M   'P 1'
#
loop_
_entity.id
_entity.type
_entity.pdbx_description
1 polymer ?
#
loop_
_entity_poly.entity_id
_entity_poly.type
_entity_poly.pdbx_seq_one_letter_code
_entity_poly.pdbx_strand_id
1 'polypeptide(L)'
;MKKMLLTCFIAAVFCSSSFAQNDYGAADKFVEKQGSMDSLNLAQIAKRITAGSTDKEQQSRAIFFWISNNIALDPKAIKINDQRKSLPEDVVKLRKGTALGFAKLFQEMASIANIRCLVVDGYIRSGIDELNSPADEINHSWNVVQLGLSPDTWHVLDAAKAAGTMDKKMTVFTKKFTTGYFFTDKTLFNLDHYADNDAWQLGPGPKSIKEFYALPIIGPAAYEYVLKKPTPATGYIKTKSKAKVSFTLPISSGATIENVSLIIGDGKKMQKPEPMNFSSNGGAITFSYQFKTEDTYPVKILVDEKMILEYMVEVSE
;
A
#
# COMPACT_ATOMS: atom_id res chain seq x y z
N MET A 1 26.83 55.99 -32.54
CA MET A 1 25.51 55.45 -32.13
C MET A 1 25.75 54.19 -31.31
N LYS A 2 25.52 54.24 -29.98
CA LYS A 2 25.73 53.12 -29.05
C LYS A 2 24.67 52.05 -29.28
N LYS A 3 25.06 50.81 -29.62
CA LYS A 3 24.16 49.66 -29.66
C LYS A 3 24.10 49.04 -28.26
N MET A 4 22.94 49.17 -27.61
CA MET A 4 22.67 48.62 -26.29
C MET A 4 22.22 47.16 -26.45
N LEU A 5 22.96 46.23 -25.86
CA LEU A 5 22.56 44.82 -25.71
C LEU A 5 21.34 44.73 -24.79
N LEU A 6 20.32 43.98 -25.21
CA LEU A 6 19.21 43.59 -24.35
C LEU A 6 19.32 42.08 -24.10
N THR A 7 19.85 41.71 -22.95
CA THR A 7 19.95 40.31 -22.50
C THR A 7 18.66 39.96 -21.76
N CYS A 8 17.77 39.18 -22.38
CA CYS A 8 16.59 38.65 -21.71
C CYS A 8 16.99 37.54 -20.73
N PHE A 9 16.88 37.82 -19.43
CA PHE A 9 16.90 36.80 -18.37
C PHE A 9 15.56 36.07 -18.38
N ILE A 10 15.53 34.83 -18.88
CA ILE A 10 14.41 33.92 -18.68
C ILE A 10 14.58 33.32 -17.29
N ALA A 11 13.80 33.81 -16.32
CA ALA A 11 13.69 33.18 -15.02
C ALA A 11 12.93 31.86 -15.20
N ALA A 12 13.65 30.73 -15.18
CA ALA A 12 13.04 29.42 -15.07
C ALA A 12 12.40 29.31 -13.68
N VAL A 13 11.08 29.49 -13.62
CA VAL A 13 10.28 29.16 -12.45
C VAL A 13 10.31 27.63 -12.33
N PHE A 14 11.22 27.11 -11.50
CA PHE A 14 11.12 25.74 -11.02
C PHE A 14 9.85 25.66 -10.17
N CYS A 15 8.79 25.14 -10.77
CA CYS A 15 7.61 24.71 -10.03
C CYS A 15 8.03 23.47 -9.25
N SER A 16 8.51 23.67 -8.02
CA SER A 16 8.64 22.60 -7.04
C SER A 16 7.22 22.07 -6.81
N SER A 17 6.89 20.94 -7.42
CA SER A 17 5.70 20.17 -7.08
C SER A 17 5.89 19.63 -5.67
N SER A 18 5.57 20.46 -4.68
CA SER A 18 5.26 20.01 -3.33
C SER A 18 4.13 19.00 -3.49
N PHE A 19 4.41 17.72 -3.25
CA PHE A 19 3.37 16.72 -3.06
C PHE A 19 2.60 17.12 -1.81
N ALA A 20 1.59 17.98 -1.98
CA ALA A 20 0.58 18.19 -0.98
C ALA A 20 -0.06 16.82 -0.75
N GLN A 21 -0.04 16.35 0.49
CA GLN A 21 -0.82 15.21 0.90
C GLN A 21 -2.29 15.61 0.69
N ASN A 22 -2.91 15.16 -0.40
CA ASN A 22 -4.25 15.59 -0.77
C ASN A 22 -5.22 15.30 0.38
N ASP A 23 -5.87 16.35 0.91
CA ASP A 23 -6.86 16.22 1.97
C ASP A 23 -8.16 15.67 1.36
N TYR A 24 -8.41 14.39 1.61
CA TYR A 24 -9.61 13.68 1.18
C TYR A 24 -10.77 13.74 2.17
N GLY A 25 -10.61 14.47 3.28
CA GLY A 25 -11.60 14.51 4.37
C GLY A 25 -12.96 15.05 3.93
N ALA A 26 -13.02 15.88 2.88
CA ALA A 26 -14.28 16.38 2.34
C ALA A 26 -15.10 15.28 1.66
N ALA A 27 -14.48 14.46 0.79
CA ALA A 27 -15.14 13.33 0.14
C ALA A 27 -15.57 12.28 1.15
N ASP A 28 -14.70 11.93 2.10
CA ASP A 28 -14.99 10.95 3.15
C ASP A 28 -16.22 11.38 3.98
N LYS A 29 -16.22 12.62 4.50
CA LYS A 29 -17.36 13.18 5.25
C LYS A 29 -18.65 13.24 4.42
N PHE A 30 -18.55 13.48 3.12
CA PHE A 30 -19.72 13.47 2.24
C PHE A 30 -20.34 12.07 2.14
N VAL A 31 -19.51 11.04 1.98
CA VAL A 31 -19.96 9.63 1.93
C VAL A 31 -20.58 9.20 3.26
N GLU A 32 -19.93 9.53 4.39
CA GLU A 32 -20.45 9.20 5.72
C GLU A 32 -21.87 9.74 5.96
N LYS A 33 -22.14 10.97 5.50
CA LYS A 33 -23.46 11.61 5.60
C LYS A 33 -24.56 10.89 4.81
N GLN A 34 -24.21 10.01 3.87
CA GLN A 34 -25.20 9.24 3.10
C GLN A 34 -25.79 8.06 3.88
N GLY A 35 -25.19 7.67 5.01
CA GLY A 35 -25.60 6.50 5.80
C GLY A 35 -25.25 5.16 5.14
N SER A 36 -25.87 4.07 5.61
CA SER A 36 -25.51 2.70 5.20
C SER A 36 -25.91 2.33 3.76
N MET A 37 -26.95 2.97 3.23
CA MET A 37 -27.48 2.72 1.88
C MET A 37 -27.87 1.24 1.61
N ASP A 38 -28.31 0.51 2.64
CA ASP A 38 -28.57 -0.94 2.54
C ASP A 38 -29.74 -1.32 1.61
N SER A 39 -30.65 -0.39 1.31
CA SER A 39 -31.75 -0.60 0.38
C SER A 39 -31.43 -0.20 -1.07
N LEU A 40 -30.24 0.34 -1.32
CA LEU A 40 -29.85 0.83 -2.64
C LEU A 40 -29.10 -0.25 -3.42
N ASN A 41 -29.30 -0.29 -4.74
CA ASN A 41 -28.48 -1.11 -5.63
C ASN A 41 -27.13 -0.43 -5.94
N LEU A 42 -26.23 -1.17 -6.59
CA LEU A 42 -24.89 -0.69 -6.95
C LEU A 42 -24.93 0.67 -7.65
N ALA A 43 -25.77 0.81 -8.69
CA ALA A 43 -25.83 2.03 -9.48
C ALA A 43 -26.35 3.24 -8.70
N GLN A 44 -27.33 3.04 -7.82
CA GLN A 44 -27.83 4.08 -6.93
C GLN A 44 -26.77 4.51 -5.91
N ILE A 45 -26.04 3.56 -5.33
CA ILE A 45 -24.94 3.83 -4.42
C ILE A 45 -23.86 4.65 -5.13
N ALA A 46 -23.36 4.17 -6.27
CA ALA A 46 -22.30 4.82 -7.04
C ALA A 46 -22.68 6.29 -7.36
N LYS A 47 -23.85 6.51 -7.96
CA LYS A 47 -24.34 7.86 -8.28
C LYS A 47 -24.46 8.75 -7.04
N ARG A 48 -24.90 8.20 -5.91
CA ARG A 48 -25.11 8.96 -4.68
C ARG A 48 -23.79 9.39 -4.03
N ILE A 49 -22.82 8.48 -3.91
CA ILE A 49 -21.53 8.81 -3.29
C ILE A 49 -20.67 9.72 -4.16
N THR A 50 -20.83 9.67 -5.49
CA THR A 50 -20.09 10.55 -6.42
C THR A 50 -20.77 11.88 -6.68
N ALA A 51 -22.01 12.10 -6.24
CA ALA A 51 -22.73 13.36 -6.44
C ALA A 51 -22.15 14.55 -5.65
N GLY A 52 -21.29 14.29 -4.65
CA GLY A 52 -20.68 15.32 -3.81
C GLY A 52 -19.58 16.13 -4.49
N SER A 53 -19.13 15.73 -5.69
CA SER A 53 -18.08 16.43 -6.44
C SER A 53 -18.20 16.16 -7.93
N THR A 54 -17.73 17.10 -8.75
CA THR A 54 -17.50 16.90 -10.19
C THR A 54 -16.07 16.48 -10.51
N ASP A 55 -15.17 16.60 -9.54
CA ASP A 55 -13.77 16.24 -9.65
C ASP A 55 -13.58 14.71 -9.61
N LYS A 56 -12.88 14.16 -10.61
CA LYS A 56 -12.74 12.70 -10.78
C LYS A 56 -11.87 12.04 -9.73
N GLU A 57 -10.91 12.76 -9.17
CA GLU A 57 -10.11 12.29 -8.05
C GLU A 57 -10.96 12.17 -6.79
N GLN A 58 -11.76 13.20 -6.47
CA GLN A 58 -12.69 13.20 -5.33
C GLN A 58 -13.79 12.15 -5.49
N GLN A 59 -14.29 11.94 -6.71
CA GLN A 59 -15.24 10.85 -7.00
C GLN A 59 -14.59 9.47 -6.81
N SER A 60 -13.35 9.29 -7.29
CA SER A 60 -12.58 8.05 -7.07
C SER A 60 -12.37 7.80 -5.57
N ARG A 61 -12.08 8.86 -4.81
CA ARG A 61 -11.94 8.80 -3.35
C ARG A 61 -13.23 8.37 -2.68
N ALA A 62 -14.36 8.96 -3.06
CA ALA A 62 -15.66 8.61 -2.49
C ALA A 62 -16.00 7.13 -2.71
N ILE A 63 -15.74 6.61 -3.91
CA ILE A 63 -15.91 5.18 -4.25
C ILE A 63 -14.99 4.32 -3.38
N PHE A 64 -13.69 4.63 -3.34
CA PHE A 64 -12.70 3.90 -2.54
C PHE A 64 -13.10 3.85 -1.08
N PHE A 65 -13.38 5.02 -0.49
CA PHE A 65 -13.73 5.16 0.91
C PHE A 65 -15.00 4.38 1.25
N TRP A 66 -16.02 4.45 0.40
CA TRP A 66 -17.25 3.70 0.60
C TRP A 66 -16.99 2.19 0.57
N ILE A 67 -16.29 1.68 -0.46
CA ILE A 67 -16.01 0.25 -0.60
C ILE A 67 -15.23 -0.25 0.61
N SER A 68 -14.11 0.39 0.96
CA SER A 68 -13.24 -0.04 2.06
C SER A 68 -13.91 0.02 3.44
N ASN A 69 -14.98 0.82 3.60
CA ASN A 69 -15.73 0.89 4.84
C ASN A 69 -16.98 0.02 4.89
N ASN A 70 -17.53 -0.39 3.76
CA ASN A 70 -18.83 -1.08 3.71
C ASN A 70 -18.74 -2.52 3.18
N ILE A 71 -17.60 -2.93 2.62
CA ILE A 71 -17.37 -4.29 2.15
C ILE A 71 -16.30 -4.95 3.03
N ALA A 72 -16.57 -6.16 3.50
CA ALA A 72 -15.62 -6.98 4.23
C ALA A 72 -14.98 -8.04 3.30
N LEU A 73 -13.74 -8.44 3.59
CA LEU A 73 -13.19 -9.63 2.95
C LEU A 73 -14.00 -10.87 3.37
N ASP A 74 -14.25 -11.79 2.44
CA ASP A 74 -14.96 -13.04 2.70
C ASP A 74 -13.97 -14.21 2.89
N PRO A 75 -13.68 -14.64 4.13
CA PRO A 75 -12.75 -15.73 4.41
C PRO A 75 -13.12 -17.03 3.69
N LYS A 76 -14.42 -17.31 3.54
CA LYS A 76 -14.90 -18.55 2.92
C LYS A 76 -14.65 -18.52 1.42
N ALA A 77 -15.00 -17.40 0.78
CA ALA A 77 -14.82 -17.23 -0.65
C ALA A 77 -13.34 -17.28 -1.05
N ILE A 78 -12.47 -16.66 -0.26
CA ILE A 78 -11.01 -16.68 -0.48
C ILE A 78 -10.48 -18.12 -0.40
N LYS A 79 -10.87 -18.88 0.63
CA LYS A 79 -10.38 -20.26 0.82
C LYS A 79 -10.74 -21.23 -0.29
N ILE A 80 -11.89 -21.06 -0.92
CA ILE A 80 -12.37 -21.97 -1.98
C ILE A 80 -12.25 -21.36 -3.38
N ASN A 81 -11.64 -20.18 -3.50
CA ASN A 81 -11.55 -19.40 -4.73
C ASN A 81 -12.93 -19.19 -5.43
N ASP A 82 -13.96 -18.82 -4.67
CA ASP A 82 -15.34 -18.66 -5.19
C ASP A 82 -15.47 -17.41 -6.08
N GLN A 83 -15.47 -17.62 -7.39
CA GLN A 83 -15.58 -16.57 -8.40
C GLN A 83 -16.93 -15.83 -8.40
N ARG A 84 -18.00 -16.38 -7.81
CA ARG A 84 -19.31 -15.70 -7.74
C ARG A 84 -19.27 -14.49 -6.82
N LYS A 85 -18.45 -14.55 -5.77
CA LYS A 85 -18.21 -13.43 -4.83
C LYS A 85 -17.31 -12.34 -5.41
N SER A 86 -17.05 -12.41 -6.72
CA SER A 86 -16.34 -11.40 -7.49
C SER A 86 -17.27 -10.58 -8.40
N LEU A 87 -18.58 -10.88 -8.45
CA LEU A 87 -19.55 -10.08 -9.19
C LEU A 87 -19.94 -8.82 -8.40
N PRO A 88 -19.85 -7.61 -8.98
CA PRO A 88 -20.09 -6.35 -8.26
C PRO A 88 -21.44 -6.28 -7.52
N GLU A 89 -22.53 -6.73 -8.15
CA GLU A 89 -23.87 -6.73 -7.55
C GLU A 89 -23.97 -7.67 -6.34
N ASP A 90 -23.32 -8.83 -6.41
CA ASP A 90 -23.26 -9.78 -5.29
C ASP A 90 -22.43 -9.21 -4.13
N VAL A 91 -21.29 -8.56 -4.44
CA VAL A 91 -20.45 -7.91 -3.42
C VAL A 91 -21.24 -6.83 -2.67
N VAL A 92 -22.01 -5.99 -3.38
CA VAL A 92 -22.87 -4.97 -2.76
C VAL A 92 -23.96 -5.63 -1.91
N LYS A 93 -24.69 -6.61 -2.47
CA LYS A 93 -25.79 -7.29 -1.78
C LYS A 93 -25.33 -8.01 -0.51
N LEU A 94 -24.16 -8.63 -0.54
CA LEU A 94 -23.63 -9.44 0.56
C LEU A 94 -22.76 -8.66 1.54
N ARG A 95 -22.35 -7.43 1.17
CA ARG A 95 -21.35 -6.62 1.88
C ARG A 95 -20.02 -7.33 2.08
N LYS A 96 -19.70 -8.29 1.19
CA LYS A 96 -18.55 -9.18 1.32
C LYS A 96 -18.01 -9.58 -0.05
N GLY A 97 -16.69 -9.70 -0.20
CA GLY A 97 -16.05 -10.11 -1.45
C GLY A 97 -14.59 -10.57 -1.28
N THR A 98 -14.02 -11.07 -2.37
CA THR A 98 -12.57 -11.31 -2.52
C THR A 98 -11.87 -10.04 -3.01
N ALA A 99 -10.53 -10.00 -3.06
CA ALA A 99 -9.80 -8.88 -3.63
C ALA A 99 -10.27 -8.54 -5.07
N LEU A 100 -10.47 -9.56 -5.91
CA LEU A 100 -11.04 -9.41 -7.24
C LEU A 100 -12.46 -8.81 -7.22
N GLY A 101 -13.30 -9.21 -6.25
CA GLY A 101 -14.62 -8.62 -6.06
C GLY A 101 -14.59 -7.15 -5.68
N PHE A 102 -13.66 -6.74 -4.81
CA PHE A 102 -13.43 -5.33 -4.49
C PHE A 102 -12.98 -4.55 -5.74
N ALA A 103 -12.02 -5.09 -6.49
CA ALA A 103 -11.47 -4.43 -7.66
C ALA A 103 -12.51 -4.26 -8.78
N LYS A 104 -13.30 -5.30 -9.05
CA LYS A 104 -14.42 -5.25 -10.01
C LYS A 104 -15.51 -4.30 -9.55
N LEU A 105 -15.84 -4.27 -8.25
CA LEU A 105 -16.82 -3.33 -7.71
C LEU A 105 -16.36 -1.89 -7.90
N PHE A 106 -15.09 -1.59 -7.58
CA PHE A 106 -14.53 -0.26 -7.79
C PHE A 106 -14.58 0.13 -9.27
N GLN A 107 -14.18 -0.77 -10.17
CA GLN A 107 -14.24 -0.54 -11.62
C GLN A 107 -15.67 -0.24 -12.11
N GLU A 108 -16.66 -1.00 -11.65
CA GLU A 108 -18.06 -0.80 -12.06
C GLU A 108 -18.60 0.55 -11.55
N MET A 109 -18.34 0.90 -10.30
CA MET A 109 -18.72 2.21 -9.75
C MET A 109 -18.02 3.37 -10.46
N ALA A 110 -16.74 3.19 -10.80
CA ALA A 110 -15.97 4.16 -11.57
C ALA A 110 -16.55 4.35 -12.99
N SER A 111 -16.94 3.26 -13.65
CA SER A 111 -17.61 3.28 -14.96
C SER A 111 -18.90 4.11 -14.92
N ILE A 112 -19.75 3.89 -13.90
CA ILE A 112 -20.99 4.67 -13.69
C ILE A 112 -20.70 6.15 -13.47
N ALA A 113 -19.58 6.48 -12.85
CA ALA A 113 -19.10 7.84 -12.64
C ALA A 113 -18.32 8.41 -13.85
N ASN A 114 -18.23 7.69 -14.97
CA ASN A 114 -17.41 8.06 -16.15
C ASN A 114 -15.93 8.29 -15.80
N ILE A 115 -15.35 7.37 -15.02
CA ILE A 115 -13.94 7.34 -14.62
C ILE A 115 -13.30 6.11 -15.26
N ARG A 116 -12.21 6.32 -16.01
CA ARG A 116 -11.48 5.22 -16.63
C ARG A 116 -10.73 4.43 -15.55
N CYS A 117 -11.10 3.18 -15.37
CA CYS A 117 -10.57 2.30 -14.35
C CYS A 117 -10.36 0.89 -14.90
N LEU A 118 -9.24 0.27 -14.55
CA LEU A 118 -8.92 -1.10 -14.91
C LEU A 118 -8.64 -1.93 -13.66
N VAL A 119 -9.05 -3.19 -13.69
CA VAL A 119 -8.60 -4.20 -12.74
C VAL A 119 -7.21 -4.67 -13.17
N VAL A 120 -6.31 -4.78 -12.21
CA VAL A 120 -4.96 -5.34 -12.39
C VAL A 120 -4.84 -6.55 -11.49
N ASP A 121 -4.43 -7.67 -12.07
CA ASP A 121 -4.15 -8.90 -11.37
C ASP A 121 -2.65 -9.04 -11.10
N GLY A 122 -2.30 -9.69 -10.00
CA GLY A 122 -0.91 -9.96 -9.66
C GLY A 122 -0.72 -10.59 -8.28
N TYR A 123 0.34 -10.16 -7.61
CA TYR A 123 0.88 -10.83 -6.45
C TYR A 123 1.09 -9.86 -5.30
N ILE A 124 0.67 -10.29 -4.11
CA ILE A 124 1.08 -9.72 -2.82
C ILE A 124 1.73 -10.80 -1.98
N ARG A 125 2.33 -10.39 -0.86
CA ARG A 125 2.87 -11.30 0.15
C ARG A 125 2.13 -11.13 1.47
N SER A 126 1.70 -12.23 2.07
CA SER A 126 0.87 -12.19 3.30
C SER A 126 1.70 -12.22 4.59
N GLY A 127 2.97 -12.58 4.51
CA GLY A 127 3.85 -12.62 5.66
C GLY A 127 5.24 -13.14 5.35
N ILE A 128 6.07 -13.17 6.39
CA ILE A 128 7.50 -13.51 6.28
C ILE A 128 7.77 -14.95 5.84
N ASP A 129 6.82 -15.86 6.02
CA ASP A 129 6.92 -17.27 5.63
C ASP A 129 6.93 -17.46 4.09
N GLU A 130 6.49 -16.45 3.34
CA GLU A 130 6.48 -16.46 1.86
C GLU A 130 7.77 -15.90 1.26
N LEU A 131 8.72 -15.44 2.09
CA LEU A 131 9.97 -14.85 1.62
C LEU A 131 10.78 -15.83 0.75
N ASN A 132 11.22 -15.37 -0.42
CA ASN A 132 11.88 -16.18 -1.46
C ASN A 132 11.06 -17.38 -1.97
N SER A 133 9.75 -17.41 -1.75
CA SER A 133 8.84 -18.47 -2.21
C SER A 133 7.74 -17.89 -3.11
N PRO A 134 8.03 -17.59 -4.39
CA PRO A 134 7.03 -17.11 -5.34
C PRO A 134 5.77 -17.99 -5.38
N ALA A 135 4.60 -17.36 -5.42
CA ALA A 135 3.35 -18.09 -5.61
C ALA A 135 3.25 -18.60 -7.05
N ASP A 136 2.66 -19.79 -7.22
CA ASP A 136 2.45 -20.41 -8.53
C ASP A 136 1.29 -19.75 -9.31
N GLU A 137 0.35 -19.12 -8.59
CA GLU A 137 -0.84 -18.49 -9.15
C GLU A 137 -1.00 -17.05 -8.66
N ILE A 138 -1.65 -16.22 -9.47
CA ILE A 138 -2.12 -14.89 -9.09
C ILE A 138 -2.94 -14.99 -7.80
N ASN A 139 -2.57 -14.19 -6.80
CA ASN A 139 -3.18 -14.26 -5.47
C ASN A 139 -3.91 -12.97 -5.07
N HIS A 140 -3.89 -11.93 -5.92
CA HIS A 140 -4.50 -10.64 -5.59
C HIS A 140 -4.88 -9.80 -6.81
N SER A 141 -5.80 -8.86 -6.61
CA SER A 141 -6.26 -7.92 -7.64
C SER A 141 -6.53 -6.55 -7.04
N TRP A 142 -6.21 -5.49 -7.78
CA TRP A 142 -6.41 -4.09 -7.40
C TRP A 142 -6.82 -3.24 -8.62
N ASN A 143 -6.82 -1.91 -8.49
CA ASN A 143 -7.20 -1.01 -9.58
C ASN A 143 -6.12 -0.02 -9.98
N VAL A 144 -6.16 0.36 -11.25
CA VAL A 144 -5.53 1.59 -11.76
C VAL A 144 -6.60 2.52 -12.33
N VAL A 145 -6.49 3.81 -12.05
CA VAL A 145 -7.42 4.86 -12.48
C VAL A 145 -6.68 5.90 -13.30
N GLN A 146 -7.23 6.29 -14.44
CA GLN A 146 -6.68 7.38 -15.25
C GLN A 146 -7.43 8.68 -14.97
N LEU A 147 -6.74 9.71 -14.48
CA LEU A 147 -7.31 11.03 -14.15
C LEU A 147 -6.97 12.13 -15.16
N GLY A 148 -6.50 11.75 -16.35
CA GLY A 148 -6.22 12.65 -17.45
C GLY A 148 -6.02 11.91 -18.76
N LEU A 149 -5.38 12.58 -19.73
CA LEU A 149 -5.22 12.03 -21.07
C LEU A 149 -3.84 11.39 -21.32
N SER A 150 -2.86 11.59 -20.43
CA SER A 150 -1.51 11.03 -20.57
C SER A 150 -1.31 9.76 -19.72
N PRO A 151 -0.38 8.87 -20.08
CA PRO A 151 -0.04 7.69 -19.27
C PRO A 151 0.44 8.04 -17.84
N ASP A 152 1.04 9.21 -17.64
CA ASP A 152 1.53 9.60 -16.31
C ASP A 152 0.40 9.87 -15.31
N THR A 153 -0.83 10.03 -15.82
CA THR A 153 -2.06 10.22 -15.03
C THR A 153 -2.74 8.91 -14.61
N TRP A 154 -2.06 7.77 -14.74
CA TRP A 154 -2.50 6.52 -14.10
C TRP A 154 -2.10 6.52 -12.62
N HIS A 155 -3.06 6.23 -11.76
CA HIS A 155 -2.90 6.15 -10.31
C HIS A 155 -3.32 4.75 -9.82
N VAL A 156 -2.56 4.18 -8.88
CA VAL A 156 -2.86 2.89 -8.26
C VAL A 156 -3.74 3.06 -7.03
N LEU A 157 -4.64 2.11 -6.79
CA LEU A 157 -5.32 1.97 -5.50
C LEU A 157 -5.68 0.53 -5.21
N ASP A 158 -5.85 0.22 -3.93
CA ASP A 158 -6.35 -1.08 -3.46
C ASP A 158 -7.37 -0.92 -2.32
N ALA A 159 -8.65 -1.05 -2.68
CA ALA A 159 -9.75 -0.93 -1.73
C ALA A 159 -9.85 -2.13 -0.76
N ALA A 160 -9.32 -3.30 -1.13
CA ALA A 160 -9.36 -4.52 -0.31
C ALA A 160 -8.32 -4.46 0.82
N LYS A 161 -7.07 -4.12 0.48
CA LYS A 161 -5.99 -3.86 1.46
C LYS A 161 -6.33 -2.66 2.36
N ALA A 162 -7.05 -1.67 1.83
CA ALA A 162 -7.52 -0.54 2.61
C ALA A 162 -8.63 -0.86 3.61
N ALA A 163 -9.41 -1.94 3.39
CA ALA A 163 -10.55 -2.27 4.25
C ALA A 163 -10.14 -2.88 5.59
N GLY A 164 -9.02 -3.60 5.61
CA GLY A 164 -8.51 -4.28 6.80
C GLY A 164 -7.65 -5.49 6.46
N THR A 165 -7.52 -6.41 7.41
CA THR A 165 -6.60 -7.54 7.31
C THR A 165 -7.26 -8.86 7.66
N MET A 166 -6.77 -9.94 7.06
CA MET A 166 -7.10 -11.30 7.45
C MET A 166 -6.14 -11.79 8.53
N ASP A 167 -6.58 -12.70 9.40
CA ASP A 167 -5.67 -13.44 10.27
C ASP A 167 -4.80 -14.42 9.49
N LYS A 168 -3.69 -14.90 10.07
CA LYS A 168 -2.75 -15.83 9.40
C LYS A 168 -3.44 -17.09 8.84
N LYS A 169 -4.55 -17.54 9.44
CA LYS A 169 -5.30 -18.73 9.01
C LYS A 169 -6.37 -18.44 7.95
N MET A 170 -6.48 -17.18 7.50
CA MET A 170 -7.47 -16.70 6.54
C MET A 170 -8.91 -17.03 6.95
N THR A 171 -9.20 -17.03 8.25
CA THR A 171 -10.51 -17.36 8.84
C THR A 171 -11.29 -16.16 9.34
N VAL A 172 -10.61 -15.10 9.75
CA VAL A 172 -11.22 -13.93 10.38
C VAL A 172 -10.74 -12.67 9.66
N PHE A 173 -11.69 -11.84 9.24
CA PHE A 173 -11.43 -10.50 8.75
C PHE A 173 -11.57 -9.49 9.90
N THR A 174 -10.55 -8.65 10.07
CA THR A 174 -10.57 -7.52 11.00
C THR A 174 -10.59 -6.23 10.19
N LYS A 175 -11.70 -5.49 10.28
CA LYS A 175 -11.84 -4.18 9.65
C LYS A 175 -10.83 -3.20 10.27
N LYS A 176 -10.05 -2.54 9.43
CA LYS A 176 -9.11 -1.48 9.81
C LYS A 176 -8.87 -0.59 8.60
N PHE A 177 -9.73 0.40 8.42
CA PHE A 177 -9.63 1.31 7.30
C PHE A 177 -8.28 2.05 7.33
N THR A 178 -7.65 2.20 6.16
CA THR A 178 -6.49 3.08 5.97
C THR A 178 -6.57 3.81 4.63
N THR A 179 -6.15 5.08 4.64
CA THR A 179 -6.01 5.87 3.41
C THR A 179 -4.80 5.49 2.59
N GLY A 180 -3.86 4.71 3.16
CA GLY A 180 -2.53 4.46 2.59
C GLY A 180 -2.54 3.78 1.22
N TYR A 181 -3.63 3.13 0.83
CA TYR A 181 -3.78 2.46 -0.47
C TYR A 181 -4.61 3.25 -1.49
N PHE A 182 -4.91 4.54 -1.25
CA PHE A 182 -5.56 5.38 -2.25
C PHE A 182 -4.55 6.28 -2.94
N PHE A 183 -4.39 6.11 -4.26
CA PHE A 183 -3.45 6.89 -5.10
C PHE A 183 -2.07 6.99 -4.46
N THR A 184 -1.61 5.85 -3.94
CA THR A 184 -0.38 5.77 -3.18
C THR A 184 0.83 5.99 -4.09
N ASP A 185 1.96 6.29 -3.46
CA ASP A 185 3.22 6.41 -4.18
C ASP A 185 3.54 5.12 -4.96
N LYS A 186 3.69 5.25 -6.26
CA LYS A 186 3.94 4.15 -7.20
C LYS A 186 5.15 3.29 -6.83
N THR A 187 6.22 3.91 -6.33
CA THR A 187 7.43 3.17 -5.92
C THR A 187 7.14 2.32 -4.69
N LEU A 188 6.47 2.89 -3.68
CA LEU A 188 6.05 2.13 -2.49
C LEU A 188 5.08 1.01 -2.86
N PHE A 189 4.09 1.29 -3.71
CA PHE A 189 3.11 0.29 -4.13
C PHE A 189 3.80 -0.94 -4.74
N ASN A 190 4.80 -0.74 -5.60
CA ASN A 190 5.56 -1.82 -6.24
C ASN A 190 6.49 -2.59 -5.28
N LEU A 191 6.69 -2.12 -4.04
CA LEU A 191 7.38 -2.91 -3.00
C LEU A 191 6.43 -3.91 -2.30
N ASP A 192 5.11 -3.63 -2.32
CA ASP A 192 4.07 -4.46 -1.68
C ASP A 192 3.20 -5.24 -2.70
N HIS A 193 3.15 -4.79 -3.96
CA HIS A 193 2.37 -5.38 -5.05
C HIS A 193 3.25 -5.61 -6.28
N TYR A 194 3.05 -6.74 -6.95
CA TYR A 194 3.71 -7.06 -8.21
C TYR A 194 2.68 -7.42 -9.26
N ALA A 195 2.58 -6.63 -10.33
CA ALA A 195 1.64 -6.87 -11.42
C ALA A 195 2.05 -8.11 -12.23
N ASP A 196 1.08 -8.96 -12.58
CA ASP A 196 1.32 -10.08 -13.50
C ASP A 196 1.69 -9.60 -14.91
N ASN A 197 1.02 -8.52 -15.35
CA ASN A 197 1.35 -7.81 -16.57
C ASN A 197 2.18 -6.55 -16.24
N ASP A 198 3.43 -6.53 -16.73
CA ASP A 198 4.42 -5.48 -16.46
C ASP A 198 4.00 -4.09 -16.97
N ALA A 199 3.09 -4.01 -17.95
CA ALA A 199 2.50 -2.74 -18.40
C ALA A 199 1.78 -1.97 -17.28
N TRP A 200 1.36 -2.68 -16.22
CA TRP A 200 0.70 -2.10 -15.05
C TRP A 200 1.62 -1.90 -13.84
N GLN A 201 2.91 -2.23 -13.96
CA GLN A 201 3.91 -1.81 -12.99
C GLN A 201 4.24 -0.33 -13.20
N LEU A 202 3.44 0.54 -12.60
CA LEU A 202 3.63 1.98 -12.71
C LEU A 202 4.83 2.40 -11.84
N GLY A 203 5.90 2.92 -12.45
CA GLY A 203 7.08 3.43 -11.73
C GLY A 203 8.13 2.37 -11.35
N PRO A 204 9.18 2.76 -10.61
CA PRO A 204 10.26 1.86 -10.22
C PRO A 204 9.76 0.71 -9.33
N GLY A 205 10.32 -0.49 -9.51
CA GLY A 205 9.93 -1.69 -8.80
C GLY A 205 10.88 -2.87 -9.05
N PRO A 206 10.61 -4.03 -8.44
CA PRO A 206 11.33 -5.27 -8.76
C PRO A 206 11.17 -5.62 -10.25
N LYS A 207 12.19 -6.25 -10.85
CA LYS A 207 12.19 -6.59 -12.28
C LYS A 207 11.66 -7.99 -12.58
N SER A 208 11.45 -8.80 -11.54
CA SER A 208 10.91 -10.15 -11.65
C SER A 208 10.15 -10.52 -10.39
N ILE A 209 9.24 -11.50 -10.50
CA ILE A 209 8.55 -12.07 -9.34
C ILE A 209 9.56 -12.58 -8.29
N LYS A 210 10.69 -13.16 -8.73
CA LYS A 210 11.75 -13.61 -7.81
C LYS A 210 12.36 -12.45 -7.01
N GLU A 211 12.61 -11.32 -7.66
CA GLU A 211 13.10 -10.12 -6.97
C GLU A 211 12.04 -9.55 -6.02
N PHE A 212 10.77 -9.55 -6.41
CA PHE A 212 9.67 -9.12 -5.55
C PHE A 212 9.60 -9.97 -4.28
N TYR A 213 9.60 -11.29 -4.41
CA TYR A 213 9.56 -12.22 -3.27
C TYR A 213 10.82 -12.19 -2.40
N ALA A 214 11.91 -11.60 -2.88
CA ALA A 214 13.13 -11.39 -2.10
C ALA A 214 13.14 -10.09 -1.29
N LEU A 215 12.20 -9.15 -1.51
CA LEU A 215 12.10 -7.90 -0.73
C LEU A 215 11.66 -8.17 0.72
N PRO A 216 11.92 -7.25 1.68
CA PRO A 216 11.27 -7.33 2.99
C PRO A 216 9.74 -7.22 2.87
N ILE A 217 9.04 -7.67 3.90
CA ILE A 217 7.59 -7.50 4.00
C ILE A 217 7.30 -6.05 4.38
N ILE A 218 6.38 -5.42 3.64
CA ILE A 218 6.00 -4.02 3.84
C ILE A 218 4.89 -3.93 4.88
N GLY A 219 5.12 -3.11 5.91
CA GLY A 219 4.16 -2.89 6.98
C GLY A 219 3.21 -1.72 6.75
N PRO A 220 2.10 -1.62 7.51
CA PRO A 220 1.16 -0.52 7.40
C PRO A 220 1.80 0.87 7.57
N ALA A 221 2.79 1.00 8.45
CA ALA A 221 3.49 2.27 8.67
C ALA A 221 4.24 2.75 7.41
N ALA A 222 4.64 1.85 6.51
CA ALA A 222 5.35 2.23 5.29
C ALA A 222 4.54 3.21 4.42
N TYR A 223 3.22 3.06 4.41
CA TYR A 223 2.30 3.96 3.71
C TYR A 223 2.11 5.30 4.42
N GLU A 224 2.20 5.33 5.75
CA GLU A 224 2.13 6.58 6.53
C GLU A 224 3.39 7.44 6.32
N TYR A 225 4.56 6.81 6.24
CA TYR A 225 5.84 7.51 6.03
C TYR A 225 6.28 7.62 4.56
N VAL A 226 5.49 7.07 3.63
CA VAL A 226 5.83 7.01 2.20
C VAL A 226 7.23 6.42 2.00
N LEU A 227 7.42 5.21 2.53
CA LEU A 227 8.68 4.48 2.48
C LEU A 227 9.15 4.30 1.03
N LYS A 228 10.43 4.51 0.80
CA LYS A 228 11.14 4.15 -0.43
C LYS A 228 12.00 2.91 -0.19
N LYS A 229 12.64 2.41 -1.25
CA LYS A 229 13.43 1.18 -1.20
C LYS A 229 14.42 1.20 0.00
N PRO A 230 14.26 0.29 0.99
CA PRO A 230 15.09 0.28 2.19
C PRO A 230 16.43 -0.44 1.96
N THR A 231 17.31 -0.28 2.94
CA THR A 231 18.52 -1.08 3.14
C THR A 231 18.43 -1.79 4.50
N PRO A 232 18.69 -3.10 4.59
CA PRO A 232 18.99 -4.04 3.50
C PRO A 232 17.86 -4.16 2.47
N ALA A 233 18.21 -4.30 1.19
CA ALA A 233 17.22 -4.34 0.11
C ALA A 233 16.49 -5.69 0.02
N THR A 234 17.10 -6.77 0.54
CA THR A 234 16.51 -8.10 0.60
C THR A 234 15.93 -8.37 1.98
N GLY A 235 14.76 -9.02 2.01
CA GLY A 235 14.08 -9.42 3.25
C GLY A 235 14.83 -10.51 4.00
N TYR A 236 15.68 -11.30 3.32
CA TYR A 236 16.54 -12.29 3.96
C TYR A 236 17.91 -11.67 4.24
N ILE A 237 18.30 -11.64 5.51
CA ILE A 237 19.57 -11.07 5.97
C ILE A 237 20.40 -12.20 6.57
N LYS A 238 21.57 -12.47 5.98
CA LYS A 238 22.60 -13.32 6.60
C LYS A 238 23.61 -12.43 7.31
N THR A 239 23.89 -12.69 8.58
CA THR A 239 24.86 -11.93 9.36
C THR A 239 25.63 -12.82 10.34
N LYS A 240 26.70 -12.28 10.91
CA LYS A 240 27.46 -12.91 11.99
C LYS A 240 27.06 -12.35 13.35
N SER A 241 27.18 -13.14 14.42
CA SER A 241 26.82 -12.74 15.78
C SER A 241 27.64 -11.55 16.31
N LYS A 242 28.81 -11.31 15.73
CA LYS A 242 29.73 -10.20 16.03
C LYS A 242 29.56 -8.97 15.12
N ALA A 243 28.75 -9.07 14.06
CA ALA A 243 28.59 -8.01 13.08
C ALA A 243 27.34 -7.17 13.35
N LYS A 244 27.42 -5.87 13.07
CA LYS A 244 26.27 -4.97 13.05
C LYS A 244 25.63 -4.99 11.67
N VAL A 245 24.30 -5.07 11.63
CA VAL A 245 23.50 -4.82 10.44
C VAL A 245 23.02 -3.38 10.50
N SER A 246 23.26 -2.63 9.43
CA SER A 246 22.78 -1.25 9.30
C SER A 246 21.47 -1.21 8.53
N PHE A 247 20.51 -0.47 9.08
CA PHE A 247 19.21 -0.25 8.47
C PHE A 247 19.10 1.21 8.01
N THR A 248 18.58 1.41 6.81
CA THR A 248 18.25 2.73 6.25
C THR A 248 16.90 2.63 5.59
N LEU A 249 15.93 3.41 6.08
CA LEU A 249 14.57 3.45 5.58
C LEU A 249 14.32 4.87 5.06
N PRO A 250 14.55 5.13 3.76
CA PRO A 250 14.25 6.43 3.19
C PRO A 250 12.74 6.64 3.17
N ILE A 251 12.29 7.81 3.63
CA ILE A 251 10.89 8.17 3.80
C ILE A 251 10.66 9.55 3.19
N SER A 252 9.41 9.87 2.86
CA SER A 252 9.08 11.16 2.25
C SER A 252 7.95 11.91 2.97
N SER A 253 7.42 11.36 4.07
CA SER A 253 6.51 12.12 4.91
C SER A 253 7.25 13.18 5.73
N GLY A 254 6.59 14.31 5.98
CA GLY A 254 7.06 15.33 6.93
C GLY A 254 6.70 15.01 8.39
N ALA A 255 6.29 13.77 8.68
CA ALA A 255 5.87 13.39 10.02
C ALA A 255 7.08 13.28 10.96
N THR A 256 6.91 13.78 12.18
CA THR A 256 7.88 13.55 13.26
C THR A 256 7.88 12.07 13.63
N ILE A 257 9.08 11.52 13.83
CA ILE A 257 9.26 10.15 14.31
C ILE A 257 9.66 10.22 15.78
N GLU A 258 8.86 9.62 16.65
CA GLU A 258 9.08 9.66 18.10
C GLU A 258 9.87 8.43 18.57
N ASN A 259 9.61 7.27 17.97
CA ASN A 259 10.22 6.01 18.40
C ASN A 259 10.49 5.06 17.23
N VAL A 260 11.63 4.37 17.31
CA VAL A 260 11.97 3.23 16.45
C VAL A 260 12.32 2.06 17.35
N SER A 261 11.72 0.88 17.11
CA SER A 261 12.01 -0.32 17.89
C SER A 261 12.08 -1.57 17.04
N LEU A 262 12.75 -2.61 17.56
CA LEU A 262 12.80 -3.94 16.97
C LEU A 262 11.99 -4.94 17.79
N ILE A 263 11.28 -5.83 17.13
CA ILE A 263 10.73 -7.06 17.73
C ILE A 263 11.42 -8.25 17.07
N ILE A 264 12.02 -9.10 17.89
CA ILE A 264 12.71 -10.33 17.45
C ILE A 264 11.85 -11.55 17.78
N GLY A 265 11.71 -12.45 16.80
CA GLY A 265 10.94 -13.67 16.93
C GLY A 265 9.44 -13.47 16.77
N ASP A 266 8.70 -14.58 16.83
CA ASP A 266 7.25 -14.61 16.71
C ASP A 266 6.61 -15.59 17.71
N GLY A 267 5.27 -15.53 17.83
CA GLY A 267 4.51 -16.40 18.71
C GLY A 267 5.05 -16.43 20.14
N LYS A 268 5.39 -17.62 20.64
CA LYS A 268 5.94 -17.82 22.00
C LYS A 268 7.40 -17.36 22.16
N LYS A 269 8.14 -17.22 21.05
CA LYS A 269 9.54 -16.78 21.04
C LYS A 269 9.68 -15.26 20.83
N MET A 270 8.55 -14.56 20.64
CA MET A 270 8.54 -13.12 20.43
C MET A 270 9.05 -12.37 21.66
N GLN A 271 10.09 -11.57 21.45
CA GLN A 271 10.66 -10.71 22.47
C GLN A 271 9.86 -9.41 22.62
N LYS A 272 10.04 -8.70 23.73
CA LYS A 272 9.48 -7.36 23.89
C LYS A 272 10.14 -6.39 22.91
N PRO A 273 9.43 -5.33 22.45
CA PRO A 273 10.05 -4.30 21.62
C PRO A 273 11.30 -3.70 22.28
N GLU A 274 12.42 -3.72 21.56
CA GLU A 274 13.68 -3.12 21.97
C GLU A 274 13.83 -1.73 21.30
N PRO A 275 13.90 -0.63 22.05
CA PRO A 275 14.09 0.70 21.49
C PRO A 275 15.46 0.85 20.81
N MET A 276 15.48 1.43 19.61
CA MET A 276 16.70 1.66 18.84
C MET A 276 17.22 3.08 19.03
N ASN A 277 18.55 3.21 19.09
CA ASN A 277 19.19 4.51 18.91
C ASN A 277 19.23 4.82 17.40
N PHE A 278 18.35 5.71 16.95
CA PHE A 278 18.15 6.03 15.53
C PHE A 278 18.43 7.51 15.21
N SER A 279 18.69 7.79 13.93
CA SER A 279 18.68 9.15 13.37
C SER A 279 17.64 9.23 12.26
N SER A 280 16.86 10.31 12.24
CA SER A 280 15.83 10.60 11.22
C SER A 280 16.20 11.80 10.32
N ASN A 281 17.47 12.20 10.29
CA ASN A 281 17.92 13.35 9.53
C ASN A 281 17.92 13.07 8.01
N GLY A 282 17.55 14.07 7.19
CA GLY A 282 17.72 14.00 5.74
C GLY A 282 16.74 13.09 5.00
N GLY A 283 15.56 12.83 5.55
CA GLY A 283 14.52 12.03 4.89
C GLY A 283 14.74 10.52 4.96
N ALA A 284 15.46 10.03 5.96
CA ALA A 284 15.63 8.60 6.19
C ALA A 284 15.75 8.27 7.68
N ILE A 285 15.17 7.15 8.09
CA ILE A 285 15.41 6.54 9.41
C ILE A 285 16.64 5.64 9.28
N THR A 286 17.63 5.85 10.14
CA THR A 286 18.86 5.07 10.16
C THR A 286 19.17 4.57 11.57
N PHE A 287 19.55 3.31 11.68
CA PHE A 287 20.05 2.72 12.93
C PHE A 287 20.89 1.48 12.60
N SER A 288 21.53 0.88 13.60
CA SER A 288 22.26 -0.38 13.42
C SER A 288 22.04 -1.28 14.62
N TYR A 289 22.00 -2.59 14.38
CA TYR A 289 21.75 -3.59 15.41
C TYR A 289 22.71 -4.78 15.26
N GLN A 290 23.16 -5.33 16.39
CA GLN A 290 23.98 -6.54 16.42
C GLN A 290 23.15 -7.70 16.97
N PHE A 291 22.81 -8.64 16.10
CA PHE A 291 22.08 -9.84 16.48
C PHE A 291 23.04 -10.83 17.14
N LYS A 292 22.85 -11.14 18.42
CA LYS A 292 23.81 -11.93 19.22
C LYS A 292 23.51 -13.43 19.26
N THR A 293 22.25 -13.81 19.09
CA THR A 293 21.81 -15.19 19.20
C THR A 293 21.84 -15.83 17.82
N GLU A 294 22.63 -16.90 17.70
CA GLU A 294 22.66 -17.78 16.53
C GLU A 294 21.34 -18.55 16.42
N ASP A 295 20.57 -18.20 15.40
CA ASP A 295 19.32 -18.82 15.01
C ASP A 295 18.87 -18.16 13.69
N THR A 296 17.73 -18.60 13.15
CA THR A 296 17.00 -17.90 12.10
C THR A 296 15.64 -17.47 12.64
N TYR A 297 15.38 -16.16 12.64
CA TYR A 297 14.13 -15.61 13.18
C TYR A 297 13.64 -14.38 12.42
N PRO A 298 12.31 -14.14 12.45
CA PRO A 298 11.75 -12.91 11.94
C PRO A 298 12.14 -11.72 12.83
N VAL A 299 12.32 -10.57 12.21
CA VAL A 299 12.62 -9.29 12.85
C VAL A 299 11.72 -8.22 12.27
N LYS A 300 10.91 -7.59 13.14
CA LYS A 300 10.04 -6.48 12.76
C LYS A 300 10.65 -5.17 13.20
N ILE A 301 10.69 -4.21 12.29
CA ILE A 301 11.01 -2.81 12.57
C ILE A 301 9.69 -2.09 12.78
N LEU A 302 9.56 -1.42 13.92
CA LEU A 302 8.42 -0.58 14.27
C LEU A 302 8.84 0.88 14.27
N VAL A 303 8.00 1.75 13.70
CA VAL A 303 8.09 3.21 13.77
C VAL A 303 6.80 3.68 14.41
N ASP A 304 6.91 4.43 15.51
CA ASP A 304 5.77 4.90 16.31
C ASP A 304 4.77 3.76 16.62
N GLU A 305 5.34 2.65 17.12
CA GLU A 305 4.65 1.41 17.52
C GLU A 305 3.96 0.63 16.39
N LYS A 306 4.07 1.08 15.14
CA LYS A 306 3.50 0.43 13.97
C LYS A 306 4.59 -0.23 13.14
N MET A 307 4.36 -1.46 12.72
CA MET A 307 5.31 -2.19 11.87
C MET A 307 5.48 -1.47 10.53
N ILE A 308 6.72 -1.17 10.17
CA ILE A 308 7.10 -0.57 8.87
C ILE A 308 7.70 -1.61 7.93
N LEU A 309 8.51 -2.52 8.45
CA LEU A 309 9.19 -3.57 7.69
C LEU A 309 9.34 -4.83 8.54
N GLU A 310 9.32 -5.99 7.90
CA GLU A 310 9.69 -7.27 8.52
C GLU A 310 10.69 -8.03 7.63
N TYR A 311 11.73 -8.56 8.28
CA TYR A 311 12.85 -9.30 7.68
C TYR A 311 12.95 -10.69 8.31
N MET A 312 13.62 -11.62 7.62
CA MET A 312 14.11 -12.87 8.17
C MET A 312 15.63 -12.73 8.36
N VAL A 313 16.11 -12.94 9.58
CA VAL A 313 17.54 -12.80 9.91
C VAL A 313 18.10 -14.16 10.29
N GLU A 314 19.13 -14.59 9.56
CA GLU A 314 19.96 -15.76 9.86
C GLU A 314 21.28 -15.28 10.47
N VAL A 315 21.53 -15.69 11.71
CA VAL A 315 22.75 -15.34 12.45
C VAL A 315 23.64 -16.58 12.59
N SER A 316 24.90 -16.44 12.21
CA SER A 316 25.96 -17.46 12.32
C SER A 316 27.16 -16.93 13.11
N GLU A 317 28.13 -17.78 13.46
CA GLU A 317 29.38 -17.39 14.13
C GLU A 317 30.28 -16.42 13.32
#